data_AF-A0A1F3AC65-F1
#
_entry.id   AF-A0A1F3AC65-F1
#
_cell.length_a   1.000
_cell.length_b   1.000
_cell.length_c   1.000
_cell.angle_alpha   90.00
_cell.angle_beta   90.00
_cell.angle_gamma   90.00
#
_symmetry.space_group_name_H-M   'P 1'
#
loop_
_entity.id
_entity.type
_entity.pdbx_description
1 polymer ?
#
loop_
_entity_poly.entity_id
_entity_poly.type
_entity_poly.pdbx_seq_one_letter_code
_entity_poly.pdbx_strand_id
1 'polypeptide(L)'
;MTVAQHVRDRVVALALDGMPAASIYEEINRSVPYETIKCWIITARKAGVAIPRQITRRHTVIAKREDCKKPAPTPVILSADEKSRLADYARQDIGLTKIAALMRRPYAVIADEIDRQGLSRGRAA
;
A
#
# COMPACT_ATOMS: atom_id res chain seq x y z
N MET A 1 25.73 -15.78 -9.51
CA MET A 1 24.70 -14.77 -9.85
C MET A 1 23.48 -15.50 -10.38
N THR A 2 22.29 -15.25 -9.85
CA THR A 2 21.06 -15.86 -10.36
C THR A 2 20.53 -15.08 -11.55
N VAL A 3 19.86 -15.74 -12.50
CA VAL A 3 19.27 -15.12 -13.70
C VAL A 3 18.40 -13.90 -13.32
N ALA A 4 17.68 -13.99 -12.20
CA ALA A 4 16.85 -12.91 -11.68
C ALA A 4 17.63 -11.65 -11.22
N GLN A 5 18.86 -11.81 -10.70
CA GLN A 5 19.73 -10.66 -10.36
C GLN A 5 20.19 -9.93 -11.62
N HIS A 6 20.63 -10.66 -12.63
CA HIS A 6 21.10 -10.07 -13.88
C HIS A 6 20.01 -9.26 -14.60
N VAL A 7 18.77 -9.79 -14.64
CA VAL A 7 17.62 -9.06 -15.22
C VAL A 7 17.30 -7.80 -14.41
N ARG A 8 17.38 -7.87 -13.07
CA ARG A 8 17.15 -6.71 -12.21
C ARG A 8 18.19 -5.61 -12.43
N ASP A 9 19.46 -5.95 -12.48
CA ASP A 9 20.54 -4.97 -12.70
C ASP A 9 20.39 -4.29 -14.06
N ARG A 10 20.04 -5.07 -15.10
CA ARG A 10 19.76 -4.55 -16.43
C ARG A 10 18.56 -3.60 -16.46
N VAL A 11 17.48 -3.91 -15.74
CA VAL A 11 16.32 -3.01 -15.58
C VAL A 11 16.71 -1.69 -14.92
N VAL A 12 17.54 -1.72 -13.87
CA VAL A 12 17.98 -0.51 -13.18
C VAL A 12 18.90 0.33 -14.07
N ALA A 13 19.81 -0.31 -14.82
CA ALA A 13 20.67 0.37 -15.79
C ALA A 13 19.85 1.10 -16.86
N LEU A 14 18.90 0.42 -17.50
CA LEU A 14 18.03 1.06 -18.51
C LEU A 14 17.21 2.21 -17.93
N ALA A 15 16.75 2.08 -16.68
CA ALA A 15 16.03 3.16 -16.01
C ALA A 15 16.94 4.36 -15.70
N LEU A 16 18.21 4.12 -15.36
CA LEU A 16 19.23 5.16 -15.17
C LEU A 16 19.51 5.91 -16.48
N ASP A 17 19.53 5.21 -17.61
CA ASP A 17 19.63 5.81 -18.96
C ASP A 17 18.38 6.62 -19.34
N GLY A 18 17.38 6.69 -18.44
CA GLY A 18 16.17 7.46 -18.64
C GLY A 18 15.12 6.73 -19.46
N MET A 19 15.27 5.42 -19.72
CA MET A 19 14.26 4.64 -20.43
C MET A 19 12.98 4.50 -19.57
N PRO A 20 11.78 4.69 -20.14
CA PRO A 20 10.54 4.48 -19.41
C PRO A 20 10.30 2.99 -19.15
N ALA A 21 9.66 2.66 -18.02
CA ALA A 21 9.43 1.28 -17.61
C ALA A 21 8.72 0.43 -18.68
N ALA A 22 7.83 1.04 -19.49
CA ALA A 22 7.13 0.36 -20.57
C ALA A 22 8.10 -0.08 -21.69
N SER A 23 9.03 0.78 -22.09
CA SER A 23 10.08 0.43 -23.04
C SER A 23 11.02 -0.62 -22.47
N ILE A 24 11.36 -0.52 -21.17
CA ILE A 24 12.17 -1.54 -20.50
C ILE A 24 11.48 -2.91 -20.53
N TYR A 25 10.16 -2.96 -20.33
CA TYR A 25 9.38 -4.21 -20.36
C TYR A 25 9.45 -4.91 -21.73
N GLU A 26 9.37 -4.15 -22.82
CA GLU A 26 9.55 -4.67 -24.17
C GLU A 26 11.02 -5.06 -24.43
N GLU A 27 11.98 -4.24 -23.98
CA GLU A 27 13.42 -4.45 -24.15
C GLU A 27 13.91 -5.76 -23.49
N ILE A 28 13.34 -6.12 -22.33
CA ILE A 28 13.66 -7.38 -21.65
C ILE A 28 12.79 -8.55 -22.12
N ASN A 29 12.12 -8.41 -23.26
CA ASN A 29 11.22 -9.40 -23.87
C ASN A 29 10.16 -9.94 -22.89
N ARG A 30 9.61 -9.07 -22.04
CA ARG A 30 8.57 -9.43 -21.06
C ARG A 30 8.96 -10.57 -20.11
N SER A 31 10.26 -10.79 -19.94
CA SER A 31 10.83 -11.88 -19.10
C SER A 31 10.41 -11.79 -17.63
N VAL A 32 10.04 -10.60 -17.16
CA VAL A 32 9.45 -10.40 -15.84
C VAL A 32 8.21 -9.51 -15.93
N PRO A 33 7.25 -9.65 -15.00
CA PRO A 33 6.04 -8.83 -14.98
C PRO A 33 6.36 -7.32 -14.92
N TYR A 34 5.55 -6.52 -15.61
CA TYR A 34 5.70 -5.07 -15.64
C TYR A 34 5.70 -4.42 -14.23
N GLU A 35 4.88 -4.95 -13.32
CA GLU A 35 4.83 -4.50 -11.92
C GLU A 35 6.14 -4.78 -11.17
N THR A 36 6.82 -5.89 -11.48
CA THR A 36 8.12 -6.24 -10.90
C THR A 36 9.19 -5.23 -11.33
N ILE A 37 9.18 -4.81 -12.60
CA ILE A 37 10.07 -3.77 -13.14
C ILE A 37 9.88 -2.45 -12.39
N LYS A 38 8.63 -2.00 -12.21
CA LYS A 38 8.31 -0.80 -11.43
C LYS A 38 8.83 -0.90 -10.01
N CYS A 39 8.62 -2.03 -9.33
CA CYS A 39 9.10 -2.27 -7.98
C CYS A 39 10.63 -2.17 -7.88
N TRP A 40 11.38 -2.72 -8.84
CA TRP A 40 12.84 -2.60 -8.86
C TRP A 40 13.31 -1.17 -9.04
N ILE A 41 12.70 -0.41 -9.95
CA ILE A 41 13.01 1.01 -10.18
C ILE A 41 12.72 1.85 -8.93
N ILE A 42 11.57 1.62 -8.27
CA ILE A 42 11.20 2.31 -7.02
C ILE A 42 12.18 1.95 -5.90
N THR A 43 12.57 0.68 -5.79
CA THR A 43 13.52 0.21 -4.77
C THR A 43 14.89 0.84 -4.97
N ALA A 44 15.38 0.90 -6.21
CA ALA A 44 16.65 1.56 -6.54
C ALA A 44 16.62 3.06 -6.18
N ARG A 45 15.52 3.77 -6.50
CA ARG A 45 15.35 5.17 -6.06
C ARG A 45 15.37 5.34 -4.55
N LYS A 46 14.69 4.45 -3.80
CA LYS A 46 14.71 4.48 -2.33
C LYS A 46 16.09 4.22 -1.75
N ALA A 47 16.91 3.44 -2.45
CA ALA A 47 18.31 3.20 -2.08
C ALA A 47 19.26 4.36 -2.45
N GLY A 48 18.74 5.49 -2.96
CA GLY A 48 19.52 6.67 -3.30
C GLY A 48 20.02 6.72 -4.76
N VAL A 49 19.61 5.78 -5.61
CA VAL A 49 19.98 5.79 -7.03
C VAL A 49 19.19 6.90 -7.76
N ALA A 50 19.91 7.81 -8.42
CA ALA A 50 19.37 9.00 -9.08
C ALA A 50 18.67 8.67 -10.42
N ILE A 51 17.64 7.84 -10.39
CA ILE A 51 16.85 7.49 -11.58
C ILE A 51 15.90 8.64 -11.91
N PRO A 52 15.96 9.25 -13.10
CA PRO A 52 15.14 10.40 -13.48
C PRO A 52 13.64 10.07 -13.35
N ARG A 53 12.88 10.96 -12.70
CA ARG A 53 11.41 10.86 -12.62
C ARG A 53 10.83 11.14 -14.01
N GLN A 54 10.56 10.08 -14.75
CA GLN A 54 9.71 10.13 -15.94
C GLN A 54 8.33 10.65 -15.53
N ILE A 55 8.08 11.94 -15.79
CA ILE A 55 6.74 12.53 -15.76
C ILE A 55 6.05 12.01 -17.00
N THR A 56 5.32 10.92 -16.89
CA THR A 56 4.44 10.46 -17.97
C THR A 56 3.48 11.60 -18.29
N ARG A 57 3.73 12.30 -19.41
CA ARG A 57 2.74 13.19 -20.02
C ARG A 57 1.46 12.38 -20.13
N ARG A 58 0.40 12.89 -19.50
CA ARG A 58 -0.92 12.25 -19.37
C ARG A 58 -1.34 11.57 -20.67
N HIS A 59 -1.12 10.27 -20.78
CA HIS A 59 -2.12 9.41 -21.40
C HIS A 59 -3.16 9.18 -20.31
N THR A 60 -4.26 9.90 -20.45
CA THR A 60 -5.47 9.79 -19.66
C THR A 60 -6.08 8.41 -19.90
N VAL A 61 -5.45 7.37 -19.38
CA VAL A 61 -6.13 6.14 -19.05
C VAL A 61 -6.28 6.22 -17.55
N ILE A 62 -7.53 6.20 -17.08
CA ILE A 62 -7.86 5.88 -15.68
C ILE A 62 -7.50 4.39 -15.51
N ALA A 63 -6.22 4.05 -15.66
CA ALA A 63 -5.67 2.84 -15.14
C ALA A 63 -5.71 3.10 -13.64
N LYS A 64 -6.65 2.43 -12.97
CA LYS A 64 -6.70 2.33 -11.52
C LYS A 64 -5.25 2.29 -11.04
N ARG A 65 -4.88 3.29 -10.25
CA ARG A 65 -3.69 3.26 -9.41
C ARG A 65 -3.84 1.99 -8.57
N GLU A 66 -3.39 0.85 -9.08
CA GLU A 66 -2.90 -0.19 -8.20
C GLU A 66 -1.59 0.38 -7.70
N ASP A 67 -1.71 1.16 -6.63
CA ASP A 67 -0.62 1.43 -5.72
C ASP A 67 0.23 0.16 -5.65
N CYS A 68 1.53 0.26 -5.98
CA CYS A 68 2.51 -0.77 -5.62
C CYS A 68 2.14 -1.23 -4.23
N LYS A 69 1.62 -2.46 -4.09
CA LYS A 69 0.96 -2.91 -2.87
C LYS A 69 1.85 -2.50 -1.71
N LYS A 70 1.40 -1.48 -0.96
CA LYS A 70 1.75 -1.36 0.46
C LYS A 70 1.62 -2.80 0.97
N PRO A 71 2.60 -3.35 1.70
CA PRO A 71 2.38 -4.65 2.34
C PRO A 71 0.98 -4.56 2.94
N ALA A 72 0.10 -5.51 2.56
CA ALA A 72 -1.31 -5.48 2.92
C ALA A 72 -1.36 -5.00 4.36
N PRO A 73 -2.14 -3.94 4.70
CA PRO A 73 -2.21 -3.48 6.07
C PRO A 73 -2.43 -4.76 6.85
N THR A 74 -1.43 -5.15 7.66
CA THR A 74 -1.56 -6.30 8.52
C THR A 74 -2.89 -6.08 9.17
N PRO A 75 -3.86 -7.00 9.04
CA PRO A 75 -5.16 -6.78 9.64
C PRO A 75 -4.83 -6.41 11.07
N VAL A 76 -5.10 -5.15 11.43
CA VAL A 76 -4.74 -4.63 12.74
C VAL A 76 -5.82 -5.23 13.62
N ILE A 77 -5.64 -6.50 13.93
CA ILE A 77 -6.54 -7.27 14.76
C ILE A 77 -6.34 -6.67 16.13
N LEU A 78 -7.41 -6.07 16.65
CA LEU A 78 -7.43 -5.60 18.02
C LEU A 78 -7.12 -6.79 18.94
N SER A 79 -6.19 -6.61 19.86
CA SER A 79 -5.93 -7.61 20.90
C SER A 79 -7.18 -7.81 21.77
N ALA A 80 -7.22 -8.89 22.56
CA ALA A 80 -8.35 -9.15 23.46
C ALA A 80 -8.62 -7.97 24.42
N ASP A 81 -7.56 -7.34 24.97
CA ASP A 81 -7.67 -6.12 25.77
C ASP A 81 -8.27 -4.95 25.00
N GLU A 82 -7.84 -4.74 23.76
CA GLU A 82 -8.37 -3.66 22.92
C GLU A 82 -9.84 -3.87 22.57
N LYS A 83 -10.26 -5.13 22.37
CA LYS A 83 -11.67 -5.48 22.16
C LYS A 83 -12.51 -5.23 23.41
N SER A 84 -11.98 -5.55 24.59
CA SER A 84 -12.66 -5.25 25.86
C SER A 84 -12.88 -3.74 26.03
N ARG A 85 -11.82 -2.94 25.79
CA ARG A 85 -11.91 -1.47 25.85
C ARG A 85 -12.87 -0.90 24.81
N LEU A 86 -12.88 -1.46 23.59
CA LEU A 86 -13.83 -1.09 22.55
C LEU A 86 -15.28 -1.30 22.99
N ALA A 87 -15.58 -2.45 23.61
CA ALA A 87 -16.91 -2.76 24.14
C ALA A 87 -17.31 -1.80 25.28
N ASP A 88 -16.38 -1.45 26.17
CA ASP A 88 -16.63 -0.45 27.22
C ASP A 88 -16.90 0.95 26.65
N TYR A 89 -16.18 1.35 25.59
CA TYR A 89 -16.43 2.63 24.92
C TYR A 89 -17.74 2.65 24.12
N ALA A 90 -18.11 1.53 23.50
CA ALA A 90 -19.39 1.39 22.81
C ALA A 90 -20.58 1.46 23.78
N ARG A 91 -20.46 0.86 24.98
CA ARG A 91 -21.48 0.97 26.04
C ARG A 91 -21.62 2.39 26.62
N GLN A 92 -20.57 3.18 26.56
CA GLN A 92 -20.57 4.59 26.99
C GLN A 92 -21.13 5.56 25.92
N ASP A 93 -21.71 5.03 24.83
CA ASP A 93 -22.24 5.80 23.68
C ASP A 93 -21.21 6.76 23.06
N ILE A 94 -19.92 6.40 23.12
CA ILE A 94 -18.85 7.23 22.55
C ILE A 94 -18.89 7.09 21.02
N GLY A 95 -18.94 8.23 20.32
CA GLY A 95 -18.92 8.24 18.86
C GLY A 95 -17.68 7.57 18.27
N LEU A 96 -17.86 6.84 17.17
CA LEU A 96 -16.83 6.02 16.49
C LEU A 96 -15.50 6.75 16.24
N THR A 97 -15.56 8.01 15.83
CA THR A 97 -14.38 8.84 15.56
C THR A 97 -13.56 9.08 16.83
N LYS A 98 -14.24 9.27 17.97
CA LYS A 98 -13.59 9.48 19.27
C LYS A 98 -13.01 8.17 19.81
N ILE A 99 -13.68 7.05 19.61
CA ILE A 99 -13.14 5.72 19.93
C ILE A 99 -11.85 5.44 19.14
N ALA A 100 -11.86 5.70 17.82
CA ALA A 100 -10.69 5.52 16.96
C ALA A 100 -9.49 6.37 17.43
N ALA A 101 -9.75 7.61 17.85
CA ALA A 101 -8.73 8.49 18.40
C ALA A 101 -8.17 7.98 19.75
N LEU A 102 -9.04 7.54 20.67
CA LEU A 102 -8.65 7.02 21.98
C LEU A 102 -7.81 5.74 21.86
N MET A 103 -8.19 4.85 20.95
CA MET A 103 -7.47 3.59 20.71
C MET A 103 -6.23 3.78 19.83
N ARG A 104 -6.04 4.96 19.21
CA ARG A 104 -5.00 5.23 18.19
C ARG A 104 -5.03 4.19 17.05
N ARG A 105 -6.23 3.77 16.66
CA ARG A 105 -6.48 2.78 15.62
C ARG A 105 -7.22 3.43 14.45
N PRO A 106 -7.00 2.95 13.22
CA PRO A 106 -7.72 3.48 12.06
C PRO A 106 -9.22 3.22 12.20
N TYR A 107 -10.02 4.21 11.78
CA TYR A 107 -11.49 4.15 11.83
C TYR A 107 -12.06 2.86 11.26
N ALA A 108 -11.54 2.40 10.12
CA ALA A 108 -12.00 1.20 9.44
C ALA A 108 -11.89 -0.07 10.32
N VAL A 109 -10.86 -0.15 11.17
CA VAL A 109 -10.66 -1.31 12.06
C VAL A 109 -11.66 -1.28 13.23
N ILE A 110 -11.92 -0.10 13.78
CA ILE A 110 -12.90 0.08 14.87
C ILE A 110 -14.32 -0.19 14.36
N ALA A 111 -14.67 0.32 13.17
CA ALA A 111 -15.97 0.11 12.57
C ALA A 111 -16.23 -1.37 12.23
N ASP A 112 -15.24 -2.05 11.65
CA ASP A 112 -15.32 -3.48 11.33
C ASP A 112 -15.45 -4.36 12.58
N GLU A 113 -14.71 -4.04 13.66
CA GLU A 113 -14.81 -4.81 14.90
C GLU A 113 -16.14 -4.58 15.63
N ILE A 114 -16.68 -3.35 15.62
CA ILE A 114 -18.01 -3.07 16.17
C ILE A 114 -19.10 -3.87 15.44
N ASP A 115 -19.00 -3.94 14.11
CA ASP A 115 -19.91 -4.73 13.26
C ASP A 115 -19.81 -6.22 13.59
N ARG A 116 -18.58 -6.75 13.72
CA ARG A 116 -18.34 -8.16 14.11
C ARG A 116 -18.84 -8.51 15.49
N GLN A 117 -18.78 -7.59 16.44
CA GLN A 117 -19.26 -7.81 17.81
C GLN A 117 -20.76 -7.53 17.97
N GLY A 118 -21.44 -7.08 16.90
CA GLY A 118 -22.86 -6.68 16.96
C GLY A 118 -23.12 -5.52 17.91
N LEU A 119 -22.11 -4.68 18.16
CA LEU A 119 -22.23 -3.53 19.05
C LEU A 119 -22.95 -2.39 18.33
N SER A 120 -23.88 -1.73 19.03
CA SER A 120 -24.60 -0.58 18.49
C SER A 120 -23.61 0.50 18.08
N ARG A 121 -23.66 0.94 16.82
CA ARG A 121 -22.91 2.10 16.34
C ARG A 121 -23.43 3.31 17.10
N GLY A 122 -22.71 3.72 18.15
CA GLY A 122 -23.02 4.92 18.94
C GLY A 122 -23.43 6.06 18.01
N ARG A 123 -24.57 6.68 18.33
CA ARG A 123 -25.31 7.59 17.47
C ARG A 123 -24.36 8.64 16.88
N ALA A 124 -24.27 8.72 15.55
CA ALA A 124 -23.56 9.81 14.89
C ALA A 124 -24.32 11.11 15.22
N ALA A 125 -23.76 11.90 16.14
CA ALA A 125 -24.17 13.28 16.43
C ALA A 125 -23.31 14.25 15.61
#